data_AF-A0A1F9M129-F1
#
_entry.id   AF-A0A1F9M129-F1
#
_cell.length_a   1.000
_cell.length_b   1.000
_cell.length_c   1.000
_cell.angle_alpha   90.00
_cell.angle_beta   90.00
_cell.angle_gamma   90.00
#
_symmetry.space_group_name_H-M   'P 1'
#
loop_
_entity.id
_entity.type
_entity.pdbx_description
1 polymer ?
#
loop_
_entity_poly.entity_id
_entity_poly.type
_entity_poly.pdbx_seq_one_letter_code
_entity_poly.pdbx_strand_id
1 'polypeptide(L)'
;MPTTKKKTVKPTPAGRKPGRKRQKLFNQTIYRDWCKACGICIAFCPRQVFSRAEDGRPQIAAPDACIGCRFCEQHCPDLAISITSRDNDNQGRKDNGP
;
A
#
# COMPACT_ATOMS: atom_id res chain seq x y z
N MET A 1 27.25 -20.41 20.97
CA MET A 1 25.81 -20.17 20.72
C MET A 1 25.62 -19.99 19.23
N PRO A 2 24.85 -20.83 18.52
CA PRO A 2 24.69 -20.71 17.08
C PRO A 2 23.87 -19.46 16.74
N THR A 3 24.43 -18.61 15.89
CA THR A 3 23.82 -17.37 15.40
C THR A 3 22.78 -17.70 14.32
N THR A 4 21.51 -17.40 14.60
CA THR A 4 20.39 -17.63 13.68
C THR A 4 20.54 -16.73 12.45
N LYS A 5 20.88 -17.34 11.31
CA LYS A 5 20.85 -16.72 9.97
C LYS A 5 19.43 -16.22 9.66
N LYS A 6 19.17 -14.92 9.76
CA LYS A 6 17.97 -14.30 9.16
C LYS A 6 18.17 -14.25 7.64
N LYS A 7 17.51 -15.15 6.92
CA LYS A 7 17.40 -15.12 5.45
C LYS A 7 16.66 -13.86 5.03
N THR A 8 17.38 -12.92 4.42
CA THR A 8 16.78 -11.81 3.67
C THR A 8 15.96 -12.37 2.50
N VAL A 9 14.64 -12.31 2.62
CA VAL A 9 13.75 -12.56 1.47
C VAL A 9 13.78 -11.29 0.62
N LYS A 10 14.53 -11.34 -0.49
CA LYS A 10 14.37 -10.39 -1.59
C LYS A 10 13.00 -10.64 -2.21
N PRO A 11 12.08 -9.66 -2.29
CA PRO A 11 10.89 -9.83 -3.09
C PRO A 11 11.32 -9.90 -4.57
N THR A 12 11.25 -11.09 -5.13
CA THR A 12 11.49 -11.35 -6.56
C THR A 12 10.36 -10.68 -7.35
N PRO A 13 10.65 -9.79 -8.30
CA PRO A 13 9.63 -9.27 -9.19
C PRO A 13 9.18 -10.40 -10.12
N ALA A 14 8.01 -10.96 -9.86
CA ALA A 14 7.33 -11.88 -10.76
C ALA A 14 7.15 -11.18 -12.11
N GLY A 15 7.77 -11.73 -13.15
CA GLY A 15 7.79 -11.13 -14.48
C GLY A 15 6.43 -11.14 -15.17
N ARG A 16 6.18 -10.10 -15.98
CA ARG A 16 5.31 -10.19 -17.17
C ARG A 16 5.63 -9.10 -18.20
N LYS A 17 6.20 -9.54 -19.33
CA LYS A 17 6.12 -9.10 -20.75
C LYS A 17 6.13 -7.59 -21.14
N PRO A 18 6.71 -7.26 -22.32
CA PRO A 18 7.01 -5.89 -22.75
C PRO A 18 5.78 -5.19 -23.36
N GLY A 19 5.62 -3.91 -23.01
CA GLY A 19 4.52 -3.04 -23.47
C GLY A 19 4.20 -1.94 -22.44
N ARG A 20 5.21 -1.44 -21.73
CA ARG A 20 5.03 -0.73 -20.46
C ARG A 20 4.57 0.71 -20.71
N LYS A 21 3.26 0.94 -20.82
CA LYS A 21 2.68 2.24 -20.44
C LYS A 21 3.20 2.55 -19.03
N ARG A 22 3.73 3.75 -18.82
CA ARG A 22 4.31 4.23 -17.54
C ARG A 22 3.25 4.06 -16.45
N GLN A 23 3.30 2.96 -15.70
CA GLN A 23 2.28 2.68 -14.68
C GLN A 23 2.62 3.54 -13.47
N LYS A 24 1.64 4.34 -13.02
CA LYS A 24 1.75 5.12 -11.79
C LYS A 24 1.95 4.17 -10.62
N LEU A 25 3.04 4.33 -9.87
CA LEU A 25 3.29 3.54 -8.66
C LEU A 25 2.84 4.32 -7.43
N PHE A 26 2.40 3.61 -6.40
CA PHE A 26 1.97 4.20 -5.14
C PHE A 26 2.73 3.61 -3.96
N ASN A 27 2.99 4.45 -2.97
CA ASN A 27 3.51 4.12 -1.66
C ASN A 27 2.36 4.01 -0.67
N GLN A 28 2.39 3.00 0.19
CA GLN A 28 1.47 2.86 1.32
C GLN A 28 2.28 2.95 2.61
N THR A 29 1.85 3.82 3.52
CA THR A 29 2.45 3.98 4.84
C THR A 29 1.39 3.70 5.90
N ILE A 30 1.73 2.93 6.92
CA ILE A 30 0.87 2.64 8.08
C ILE A 30 1.55 3.20 9.33
N TYR A 31 0.94 4.21 9.95
CA TYR A 31 1.40 4.80 11.21
C TYR A 31 0.94 3.91 12.36
N ARG A 32 1.83 3.01 12.80
CA ARG A 32 1.52 1.96 13.79
C ARG A 32 1.05 2.50 15.13
N ASP A 33 1.52 3.68 15.54
CA ASP A 33 1.13 4.29 16.81
C ASP A 33 -0.32 4.79 16.82
N TRP A 34 -0.87 5.06 15.63
CA TRP A 34 -2.24 5.58 15.47
C TRP A 34 -3.22 4.47 15.14
N CYS A 35 -2.74 3.36 14.55
CA CYS A 35 -3.58 2.26 14.13
C CYS A 35 -4.21 1.49 15.30
N LYS A 36 -5.54 1.43 15.34
CA LYS A 36 -6.32 0.66 16.32
C LYS A 36 -6.65 -0.78 15.88
N ALA A 37 -6.03 -1.29 14.81
CA ALA A 37 -6.22 -2.64 14.30
C ALA A 37 -7.68 -3.00 13.91
N CYS A 38 -8.48 -2.01 13.48
CA CYS A 38 -9.89 -2.20 13.13
C CYS A 38 -10.15 -3.05 11.86
N GLY A 39 -9.13 -3.24 11.00
CA GLY A 39 -9.22 -4.09 9.81
C GLY A 39 -9.98 -3.49 8.62
N ILE A 40 -10.55 -2.28 8.73
CA ILE A 40 -11.33 -1.60 7.69
C ILE A 40 -10.54 -1.48 6.37
N CYS A 41 -9.25 -1.13 6.45
CA CYS A 41 -8.38 -1.01 5.29
C CYS A 41 -8.14 -2.33 4.54
N ILE A 42 -8.21 -3.47 5.24
CA ILE A 42 -8.09 -4.81 4.64
C ILE A 42 -9.38 -5.14 3.89
N ALA A 43 -10.53 -4.93 4.55
CA ALA A 43 -11.85 -5.23 3.97
C ALA A 43 -12.15 -4.41 2.71
N PHE A 44 -11.86 -3.10 2.72
CA PHE A 44 -12.21 -2.20 1.62
C PHE A 44 -11.13 -2.08 0.54
N CYS A 45 -10.00 -2.77 0.64
CA CYS A 45 -9.01 -2.70 -0.43
C CYS A 45 -9.45 -3.56 -1.63
N PRO A 46 -9.85 -2.97 -2.78
CA PRO A 46 -10.30 -3.75 -3.93
C PRO A 46 -9.16 -4.56 -4.58
N ARG A 47 -7.92 -4.21 -4.26
CA ARG A 47 -6.70 -4.87 -4.74
C ARG A 47 -6.03 -5.76 -3.69
N GLN A 48 -6.63 -5.86 -2.49
CA GLN A 48 -6.13 -6.70 -1.40
C GLN A 48 -4.64 -6.43 -1.09
N VAL A 49 -4.25 -5.15 -1.07
CA VAL A 49 -2.88 -4.70 -0.80
C VAL A 49 -2.48 -4.99 0.66
N PHE A 50 -3.45 -4.93 1.57
CA PHE A 50 -3.26 -5.15 2.99
C PHE A 50 -3.69 -6.55 3.39
N SER A 51 -2.95 -7.15 4.32
CA SER A 51 -3.33 -8.38 5.01
C SER A 51 -3.24 -8.19 6.53
N ARG A 52 -3.78 -9.13 7.30
CA ARG A 52 -3.71 -9.09 8.76
C ARG A 52 -2.41 -9.73 9.24
N ALA A 53 -1.67 -9.03 10.10
CA ALA A 53 -0.50 -9.58 10.78
C ALA A 53 -0.90 -10.31 12.06
N GLU A 54 0.09 -10.96 12.70
CA GLU A 54 -0.11 -11.73 13.93
C GLU A 54 -0.55 -10.85 15.12
N ASP A 55 -0.09 -9.59 15.16
CA ASP A 55 -0.52 -8.56 16.12
C ASP A 55 -1.94 -8.02 15.84
N GLY A 56 -2.64 -8.58 14.86
CA GLY A 56 -3.96 -8.17 14.41
C GLY A 56 -3.99 -6.89 13.59
N ARG A 57 -2.86 -6.16 13.47
CA ARG A 57 -2.74 -4.91 12.72
C ARG A 57 -2.61 -5.19 11.22
N PRO A 58 -2.96 -4.22 10.35
CA PRO A 58 -2.72 -4.34 8.92
C PRO A 58 -1.22 -4.33 8.61
N GLN A 59 -0.81 -5.18 7.67
CA GLN A 59 0.50 -5.19 7.04
C GLN A 59 0.36 -5.10 5.52
N ILE A 60 1.37 -4.54 4.85
CA ILE A 60 1.38 -4.39 3.39
C ILE A 60 1.89 -5.69 2.77
N ALA A 61 1.01 -6.40 2.05
CA ALA A 61 1.31 -7.70 1.43
C ALA A 61 1.61 -7.59 -0.08
N ALA A 62 0.91 -6.70 -0.79
CA ALA A 62 1.05 -6.55 -2.24
C ALA A 62 1.20 -5.06 -2.63
N PRO A 63 2.33 -4.43 -2.31
CA PRO A 63 2.52 -2.99 -2.50
C PRO A 63 2.35 -2.55 -3.97
N ASP A 64 2.81 -3.37 -4.91
CA ASP A 64 2.73 -3.09 -6.36
C ASP A 64 1.31 -3.23 -6.94
N ALA A 65 0.36 -3.81 -6.19
CA ALA A 65 -1.03 -3.95 -6.63
C ALA A 65 -1.87 -2.69 -6.34
N CYS A 66 -1.34 -1.73 -5.58
CA CYS A 66 -2.04 -0.52 -5.22
C CYS A 66 -2.27 0.38 -6.43
N ILE A 67 -3.53 0.76 -6.64
CA ILE A 67 -3.95 1.64 -7.75
C ILE A 67 -4.20 3.09 -7.30
N GLY A 68 -3.84 3.45 -6.06
CA GLY A 68 -4.00 4.81 -5.55
C GLY A 68 -5.45 5.24 -5.29
N CYS A 69 -6.41 4.31 -5.17
CA CYS A 69 -7.83 4.65 -4.95
C CYS A 69 -8.13 5.35 -3.61
N ARG A 70 -7.19 5.31 -2.64
CA ARG A 70 -7.28 5.99 -1.34
C ARG A 70 -8.46 5.62 -0.45
N PHE A 71 -9.18 4.53 -0.72
CA PHE A 71 -10.28 4.10 0.17
C PHE A 71 -9.80 3.78 1.59
N CYS A 72 -8.66 3.10 1.72
CA CYS A 72 -8.06 2.79 3.01
C CYS A 72 -7.67 4.03 3.83
N GLU A 73 -7.27 5.12 3.18
CA GLU A 73 -6.94 6.40 3.81
C GLU A 73 -8.22 7.13 4.25
N GLN A 74 -9.20 7.23 3.35
CA GLN A 74 -10.47 7.94 3.61
C GLN A 74 -11.35 7.27 4.67
N HIS A 75 -11.28 5.94 4.80
CA HIS A 75 -12.13 5.18 5.74
C HIS A 75 -11.39 4.79 7.02
N CYS A 76 -10.12 5.19 7.19
CA CYS A 76 -9.44 4.95 8.45
C CYS A 76 -9.94 5.96 9.50
N PRO A 77 -10.66 5.52 10.55
CA PRO A 77 -11.20 6.44 11.56
C PRO A 77 -10.09 7.19 12.33
N ASP A 78 -8.90 6.59 12.42
CA ASP A 78 -7.73 7.16 13.10
C ASP A 78 -6.73 7.83 12.14
N LEU A 79 -7.06 7.91 10.85
CA LEU A 79 -6.17 8.45 9.80
C LEU A 79 -4.75 7.83 9.81
N ALA A 80 -4.64 6.56 10.22
CA ALA A 80 -3.38 5.86 10.41
C ALA A 80 -2.73 5.35 9.11
N ILE A 81 -3.28 5.67 7.93
CA ILE A 81 -2.82 5.17 6.63
C ILE A 81 -2.65 6.34 5.66
N SER A 82 -1.57 6.35 4.89
CA SER A 82 -1.33 7.33 3.83
C SER A 82 -0.94 6.66 2.52
N ILE A 83 -1.50 7.15 1.41
CA ILE A 83 -1.18 6.72 0.05
C ILE A 83 -0.58 7.89 -0.73
N THR A 84 0.69 7.74 -1.14
CA THR A 84 1.43 8.74 -1.90
C THR A 84 1.81 8.22 -3.29
N SER A 85 1.69 9.07 -4.31
CA SER A 85 2.14 8.73 -5.66
C SER A 85 3.67 8.74 -5.70
N ARG A 86 4.29 7.76 -6.35
CA ARG A 86 5.74 7.69 -6.56
C ARG A 86 6.18 8.39 -7.85
N ASP A 87 5.27 9.06 -8.55
CA ASP A 87 5.55 9.72 -9.82
C ASP A 87 6.00 11.17 -9.61
N ASN A 88 7.10 11.55 -10.26
CA ASN A 88 7.53 12.96 -10.43
C ASN A 88 6.66 13.72 -11.45
N ASP A 89 5.35 13.48 -11.48
CA ASP A 89 4.46 14.11 -12.46
C ASP A 89 3.80 15.34 -11.86
N ASN A 90 4.33 16.48 -12.27
CA ASN A 90 3.83 17.84 -12.11
C ASN A 90 2.29 17.90 -12.14
N GLN A 91 1.73 18.55 -11.11
CA GLN A 91 0.33 18.77 -10.79
C GLN A 91 -0.57 18.99 -12.03
N GLY A 92 -1.55 18.10 -12.22
CA GLY A 92 -2.57 18.21 -13.26
C GLY A 92 -3.96 17.93 -12.71
N ARG A 93 -4.36 18.62 -11.63
CA ARG A 93 -5.77 18.65 -11.18
C ARG A 93 -6.49 19.70 -12.02
N LYS A 94 -7.00 19.30 -13.20
CA LYS A 94 -8.09 20.03 -13.84
C LYS A 94 -9.38 19.51 -13.22
N ASP A 95 -9.78 20.11 -12.12
CA ASP A 95 -11.14 20.05 -11.60
C ASP A 95 -12.03 20.92 -12.49
N ASN A 96 -12.36 20.45 -13.69
CA ASN A 96 -13.51 20.98 -14.43
C ASN A 96 -14.77 20.37 -13.81
N GLY A 97 -15.31 21.02 -12.78
CA GLY A 97 -16.69 20.83 -12.36
C GLY A 97 -17.63 21.67 -13.25
N PRO A 98 -18.85 21.20 -13.55
CA PRO A 98 -19.86 21.97 -14.27
C PRO A 98 -20.37 23.18 -13.47
#